data_AF-W4Q4A4-F1
#
_entry.id   AF-W4Q4A4-F1
#
_cell.length_a   1.000
_cell.length_b   1.000
_cell.length_c   1.000
_cell.angle_alpha   90.00
_cell.angle_beta   90.00
_cell.angle_gamma   90.00
#
_symmetry.space_group_name_H-M   'P 1'
#
loop_
_entity.id
_entity.type
_entity.pdbx_description
1 polymer ?
#
loop_
_entity_poly.entity_id
_entity_poly.type
_entity_poly.pdbx_seq_one_letter_code
_entity_poly.pdbx_strand_id
1 'polypeptide(L)' 'MSQSNKQIQQMADWIKTNAVHITEGSVNKTMIRHSLFVEFDVQDEEVIDEVYNLITE' A
#
# COMPACT_ATOMS: atom_id res chain seq x y z
N MET A 1 -0.13 -13.58 14.67
CA MET A 1 0.10 -12.53 13.65
C MET A 1 1.44 -11.91 13.94
N SER A 2 2.41 -12.05 13.02
CA SER A 2 3.72 -11.40 13.10
C SER A 2 3.53 -9.88 13.18
N GLN A 3 4.50 -9.17 13.77
CA GLN A 3 4.46 -7.69 13.80
C GLN A 3 4.40 -7.09 12.37
N SER A 4 4.97 -7.79 11.38
CA SER A 4 4.97 -7.42 9.97
C SER A 4 3.56 -7.31 9.38
N ASN A 5 2.67 -8.28 9.60
CA ASN A 5 1.34 -8.25 8.98
C ASN A 5 0.49 -7.05 9.46
N LYS A 6 0.65 -6.63 10.72
CA LYS A 6 -0.08 -5.46 11.23
C LYS A 6 0.40 -4.16 10.58
N GLN A 7 1.70 -4.04 10.33
CA GLN A 7 2.25 -2.86 9.65
C GLN A 7 1.76 -2.76 8.21
N ILE A 8 1.75 -3.89 7.49
CA ILE A 8 1.28 -3.95 6.09
C ILE A 8 -0.21 -3.55 6.01
N GLN A 9 -1.03 -3.99 6.97
CA GLN A 9 -2.43 -3.60 7.07
C GLN A 9 -2.60 -2.09 7.30
N GLN A 10 -1.81 -1.51 8.22
CA GLN A 10 -1.84 -0.07 8.49
C GLN A 10 -1.41 0.76 7.28
N MET A 11 -0.40 0.29 6.54
CA MET A 11 0.04 0.93 5.30
C MET A 11 -1.08 0.89 4.25
N ALA A 12 -1.73 -0.26 4.05
CA ALA A 12 -2.85 -0.39 3.12
C ALA A 12 -4.01 0.55 3.47
N ASP A 13 -4.40 0.63 4.75
CA ASP A 13 -5.46 1.53 5.21
C ASP A 13 -5.10 3.00 5.01
N TRP A 14 -3.84 3.37 5.28
CA TRP A 14 -3.35 4.73 5.04
C TRP A 14 -3.38 5.07 3.55
N ILE A 15 -2.94 4.16 2.68
CA ILE A 15 -2.92 4.33 1.23
C ILE A 15 -4.36 4.49 0.69
N LYS A 16 -5.30 3.65 1.13
CA LYS A 16 -6.74 3.75 0.77
C LYS A 16 -7.34 5.11 1.14
N THR A 17 -6.89 5.68 2.26
CA THR A 17 -7.45 6.92 2.80
C THR A 17 -6.80 8.18 2.20
N ASN A 18 -5.48 8.15 1.99
CA ASN A 18 -4.69 9.36 1.70
C ASN A 18 -4.08 9.40 0.29
N ALA A 19 -3.69 8.26 -0.28
CA ALA A 19 -2.87 8.23 -1.49
C ALA A 19 -3.65 7.84 -2.75
N VAL A 20 -4.66 6.99 -2.61
CA VAL A 20 -5.43 6.50 -3.75
C VAL A 20 -6.85 7.06 -3.64
N HIS A 21 -7.13 8.16 -4.34
CA HIS A 21 -8.49 8.36 -4.82
C HIS A 21 -8.75 7.24 -5.81
N ILE A 22 -9.42 6.18 -5.36
CA ILE A 22 -9.86 5.07 -6.21
C ILE A 22 -10.94 5.63 -7.14
N THR A 23 -10.51 6.38 -8.16
CA THR A 23 -11.35 6.69 -9.32
C THR A 23 -11.55 5.38 -10.05
N GLU A 24 -12.79 4.90 -10.00
CA GLU A 24 -13.32 3.68 -10.63
C GLU A 24 -12.37 3.02 -11.65
N GLY A 25 -11.65 1.99 -11.19
CA GLY A 25 -11.07 0.98 -12.07
C GLY A 25 -9.56 0.97 -12.30
N SER A 26 -8.76 1.89 -11.76
CA SER A 26 -7.29 1.76 -11.84
C SER A 26 -6.56 2.19 -10.57
N VAL A 27 -6.33 1.22 -9.67
CA VAL A 27 -5.32 1.37 -8.62
C VAL A 27 -3.95 1.28 -9.26
N ASN A 28 -3.19 2.36 -9.28
CA ASN A 28 -1.86 2.39 -9.88
C ASN A 28 -0.80 1.93 -8.87
N LYS A 29 -0.26 0.73 -9.06
CA LYS A 29 0.83 0.15 -8.23
C LYS A 29 2.05 1.08 -8.10
N THR A 30 2.32 1.91 -9.12
CA THR A 30 3.42 2.89 -9.09
C THR A 30 3.15 4.00 -8.07
N MET A 31 1.91 4.45 -7.94
CA MET A 31 1.54 5.43 -6.91
C MET A 31 1.66 4.83 -5.51
N ILE A 32 1.24 3.58 -5.35
CA ILE A 32 1.37 2.85 -4.07
C ILE A 32 2.84 2.72 -3.69
N ARG A 33 3.70 2.26 -4.61
CA ARG A 33 5.15 2.20 -4.41
C ARG A 33 5.72 3.56 -3.99
N HIS A 34 5.35 4.64 -4.68
CA HIS A 34 5.87 5.97 -4.37
C HIS A 34 5.43 6.44 -2.98
N SER A 35 4.15 6.27 -2.63
CA SER A 35 3.63 6.62 -1.32
C SER A 35 4.24 5.81 -0.19
N LEU A 36 4.42 4.49 -0.39
CA LEU A 36 5.08 3.62 0.58
C LEU A 36 6.54 4.00 0.81
N PHE A 37 7.24 4.39 -0.25
CA PHE A 37 8.60 4.90 -0.14
C PHE A 37 8.66 6.23 0.62
N VAL A 38 7.82 7.21 0.26
CA VAL A 38 7.87 8.56 0.85
C VAL A 38 7.47 8.56 2.32
N GLU A 39 6.44 7.80 2.69
CA GLU A 39 5.82 7.89 4.02
C GLU A 39 6.31 6.82 5.00
N PHE A 40 6.71 5.66 4.49
CA PHE A 40 7.08 4.51 5.32
C PHE A 40 8.52 4.02 5.08
N ASP A 41 9.28 4.66 4.17
CA ASP A 41 10.62 4.23 3.72
C ASP A 41 10.66 2.76 3.27
N VAL A 42 9.55 2.28 2.70
CA VAL A 42 9.43 0.91 2.21
C VAL A 42 9.92 0.86 0.76
N GLN A 43 10.97 0.05 0.55
CA GLN A 43 11.53 -0.24 -0.78
C GLN A 43 11.38 -1.72 -1.15
N ASP A 44 10.92 -2.55 -0.21
CA ASP A 44 10.74 -3.98 -0.40
C ASP A 44 9.55 -4.25 -1.34
N GLU A 45 9.82 -4.89 -2.47
CA GLU A 45 8.78 -5.22 -3.46
C GLU A 45 7.76 -6.22 -2.91
N GLU A 46 8.12 -7.13 -2.01
CA GLU A 46 7.17 -8.08 -1.42
C GLU A 46 6.11 -7.33 -0.58
N VAL A 47 6.56 -6.33 0.19
CA VAL A 47 5.66 -5.50 1.01
C VAL A 47 4.77 -4.63 0.13
N ILE A 48 5.33 -4.03 -0.94
CA ILE A 48 4.56 -3.22 -1.89
C ILE A 48 3.46 -4.08 -2.56
N ASP A 49 3.79 -5.32 -2.91
CA ASP A 49 2.88 -6.26 -3.55
C ASP A 49 1.76 -6.70 -2.59
N GLU A 50 2.09 -6.99 -1.33
CA GLU A 50 1.09 -7.30 -0.31
C GLU A 50 0.15 -6.12 -0.06
N VAL A 51 0.69 -4.90 0.07
CA VAL A 51 -0.14 -3.69 0.23
C VAL A 51 -1.04 -3.48 -1.00
N TYR A 52 -0.50 -3.65 -2.20
CA TYR A 52 -1.27 -3.54 -3.44
C TYR A 52 -2.44 -4.53 -3.47
N ASN A 53 -2.18 -5.80 -3.17
CA ASN A 53 -3.19 -6.85 -3.17
C ASN A 53 -4.30 -6.54 -2.14
N LEU A 54 -3.95 -6.11 -0.93
CA LEU A 54 -4.90 -5.69 0.11
C LEU A 54 -5.77 -4.49 -0.29
N ILE A 55 -5.33 -3.70 -1.26
CA ILE A 55 -6.08 -2.54 -1.75
C ILE A 55 -7.04 -2.93 -2.87
N THR A 56 -6.66 -3.90 -3.70
CA THR A 56 -7.43 -4.33 -4.87
C THR A 56 -8.38 -5.50 -4.64
N GLU A 57 -8.22 -6.25 -3.54
CA GLU A 57 -9.15 -7.29 -3.05
C GLU A 57 -10.22 -6.71 -2.11
#